data_AF-G5NG63-F1
#
_entry.id   AF-G5NG63-F1
#
_cell.length_a   1.000
_cell.length_b   1.000
_cell.length_c   1.000
_cell.angle_alpha   90.00
_cell.angle_beta   90.00
_cell.angle_gamma   90.00
#
_symmetry.space_group_name_H-M   'P 1'
#
loop_
_entity.id
_entity.type
_entity.pdbx_description
1 polymer ?
#
loop_
_entity_poly.entity_id
_entity_poly.type
_entity_poly.pdbx_seq_one_letter_code
_entity_poly.pdbx_strand_id
1 'polypeptide(L)' 'GPALGFADCSVVPQPTAAQLADIAIASADTWRAITGEEPRVAMLSFSSNGSARHPNVANVQQATEFVREHR' A
#
# COMPACT_ATOMS: atom_id res chain seq x y z
N GLY A 1 20.13 -1.29 8.23
CA GLY A 1 19.03 -0.44 7.72
C GLY A 1 17.85 -0.52 8.67
N PRO A 2 16.82 0.32 8.52
CA PRO A 2 15.61 0.21 9.33
C PRO A 2 14.88 -1.12 9.03
N ALA A 3 14.09 -1.61 9.98
CA ALA A 3 13.17 -2.72 9.73
C ALA A 3 12.06 -2.27 8.76
N LEU A 4 11.54 -3.18 7.95
CA LEU A 4 10.49 -2.91 6.96
C LEU A 4 9.45 -4.04 6.98
N GLY A 5 8.19 -3.68 6.81
CA GLY A 5 7.10 -4.62 6.54
C GLY A 5 6.77 -4.65 5.04
N PHE A 6 6.56 -5.83 4.49
CA PHE A 6 6.18 -6.04 3.09
C PHE A 6 4.86 -6.81 3.05
N ALA A 7 3.92 -6.36 2.20
CA ALA A 7 2.62 -7.00 2.03
C ALA A 7 1.98 -6.60 0.68
N ASP A 8 1.11 -7.42 0.09
CA ASP A 8 0.87 -8.84 0.37
C ASP A 8 1.84 -9.68 -0.48
N CYS A 9 2.67 -10.48 0.17
CA CYS A 9 3.70 -11.28 -0.52
C CYS A 9 3.27 -12.73 -0.76
N SER A 10 2.03 -13.11 -0.42
CA SER A 10 1.63 -14.52 -0.34
C SER A 10 0.23 -14.85 -0.88
N VAL A 11 -0.78 -13.99 -0.69
CA VAL A 11 -2.19 -14.42 -0.85
C VAL A 11 -2.86 -13.86 -2.11
N VAL A 12 -2.92 -12.54 -2.30
CA VAL A 12 -3.68 -11.89 -3.37
C VAL A 12 -2.77 -11.64 -4.58
N PRO A 13 -2.90 -12.37 -5.71
CA PRO A 13 -1.92 -12.28 -6.81
C PRO A 13 -1.95 -10.95 -7.57
N GLN A 14 -3.15 -10.39 -7.77
CA GLN A 14 -3.37 -9.13 -8.48
C GLN A 14 -4.49 -8.37 -7.77
N PRO A 15 -4.17 -7.56 -6.75
CA PRO A 15 -5.18 -6.86 -5.97
C PRO A 15 -5.83 -5.75 -6.80
N THR A 16 -7.16 -5.69 -6.72
CA THR A 16 -7.91 -4.47 -7.12
C THR A 16 -7.51 -3.28 -6.24
N ALA A 17 -7.79 -2.06 -6.67
CA ALA A 17 -7.47 -0.85 -5.90
C ALA A 17 -8.05 -0.89 -4.47
N ALA A 18 -9.28 -1.38 -4.30
CA ALA A 18 -9.91 -1.55 -2.98
C ALA A 18 -9.17 -2.58 -2.12
N GLN A 19 -8.87 -3.75 -2.67
CA GLN A 19 -8.11 -4.78 -1.93
C GLN A 19 -6.69 -4.30 -1.58
N LEU A 20 -6.04 -3.56 -2.47
CA LEU A 20 -4.72 -3.01 -2.20
C LEU A 20 -4.76 -1.96 -1.07
N ALA A 21 -5.84 -1.18 -0.98
CA ALA A 21 -6.08 -0.27 0.12
C ALA A 21 -6.32 -1.02 1.44
N ASP A 22 -7.16 -2.07 1.43
CA ASP A 22 -7.40 -2.91 2.61
C ASP A 22 -6.10 -3.55 3.12
N ILE A 23 -5.28 -4.07 2.21
CA ILE A 23 -3.95 -4.64 2.53
C ILE A 23 -3.07 -3.57 3.17
N ALA A 24 -3.01 -2.35 2.61
CA ALA A 24 -2.19 -1.27 3.14
C ALA A 24 -2.62 -0.84 4.56
N ILE A 25 -3.93 -0.72 4.81
CA ILE A 25 -4.49 -0.36 6.12
C ILE A 25 -4.19 -1.46 7.14
N ALA A 26 -4.48 -2.72 6.80
CA ALA A 26 -4.22 -3.86 7.68
C ALA A 26 -2.72 -4.02 7.98
N SER A 27 -1.85 -3.76 6.99
CA SER A 27 -0.39 -3.82 7.15
C SER A 27 0.13 -2.74 8.08
N ALA A 28 -0.41 -1.53 7.99
CA ALA A 28 -0.06 -0.44 8.89
C ALA A 28 -0.50 -0.73 10.34
N ASP A 29 -1.68 -1.31 10.53
CA ASP A 29 -2.15 -1.71 11.87
C ASP A 29 -1.31 -2.85 12.44
N THR A 30 -0.96 -3.83 11.60
CA THR A 30 -0.06 -4.93 11.96
C THR A 30 1.34 -4.42 12.33
N TRP A 31 1.89 -3.49 11.54
CA TRP A 31 3.18 -2.86 11.82
C TRP A 31 3.18 -2.19 13.19
N ARG A 32 2.18 -1.33 13.46
CA ARG A 32 2.05 -0.64 14.74
C ARG A 32 1.91 -1.63 15.90
N ALA A 33 1.13 -2.70 15.74
CA ALA A 33 0.93 -3.71 16.77
C ALA A 33 2.20 -4.51 17.10
N ILE A 34 3.05 -4.79 16.10
CA ILE A 34 4.27 -5.59 16.28
C ILE A 34 5.44 -4.73 16.76
N THR A 35 5.62 -3.54 16.19
CA THR A 35 6.82 -2.71 16.42
C THR A 35 6.59 -1.61 17.45
N GLY A 36 5.33 -1.19 17.66
CA GLY A 36 4.99 0.01 18.43
C GLY A 36 5.30 1.33 17.71
N GLU A 37 5.81 1.29 16.48
CA GLU A 37 6.16 2.49 15.71
C GLU A 37 5.00 2.99 14.85
N GLU A 38 4.99 4.30 14.58
CA GLU A 38 3.99 4.91 13.69
C GLU A 38 4.23 4.48 12.23
N PRO A 39 3.27 3.79 11.58
CA PRO A 39 3.47 3.25 10.25
C PRO A 39 3.58 4.35 9.19
N ARG A 40 4.61 4.23 8.34
CA ARG A 40 4.79 5.05 7.13
C ARG A 40 4.63 4.16 5.91
N VAL A 41 3.45 4.20 5.31
CA VAL A 41 3.09 3.32 4.20
C VAL A 41 3.51 3.94 2.86
N ALA A 42 4.19 3.16 2.02
CA ALA A 42 4.50 3.51 0.64
C ALA A 42 3.74 2.60 -0.32
N MET A 43 2.93 3.18 -1.20
CA MET A 43 2.21 2.45 -2.25
C MET A 43 3.13 2.32 -3.47
N LEU A 44 3.83 1.19 -3.60
CA LEU A 44 4.89 1.01 -4.59
C LEU A 44 4.34 0.89 -6.02
N SER A 45 5.01 1.55 -6.96
CA SER A 45 4.74 1.50 -8.40
C SER A 45 6.03 1.79 -9.17
N PHE A 46 6.06 1.44 -10.45
CA PHE A 46 7.13 1.87 -11.36
C PHE A 46 7.02 3.35 -11.76
N SER A 47 5.90 4.01 -11.40
CA SER A 47 5.71 5.45 -11.57
C SER A 47 5.87 6.18 -10.24
N SER A 48 6.61 7.28 -10.25
CA SER A 48 6.73 8.21 -9.13
C SER A 48 6.17 9.56 -9.54
N ASN A 49 5.25 10.14 -8.75
CA ASN A 49 4.62 11.44 -9.04
C ASN A 49 4.08 11.58 -10.48
N GLY A 50 3.50 10.52 -11.03
CA GLY A 50 2.95 10.52 -12.39
C GLY A 50 3.98 10.49 -13.52
N SER A 51 5.21 10.05 -13.25
CA SER A 51 6.25 9.84 -14.27
C SER A 51 5.85 8.88 -15.39
N ALA A 52 4.86 8.01 -15.17
CA ALA A 52 4.27 7.15 -16.19
C ALA A 52 2.74 7.09 -16.09
N ARG A 53 2.08 6.75 -17.21
CA ARG A 53 0.64 6.52 -17.30
C ARG A 53 0.37 5.11 -17.78
N HIS A 54 -0.29 4.31 -16.97
CA HIS A 54 -0.61 2.91 -17.26
C HIS A 54 -1.74 2.43 -16.34
N PRO A 55 -2.60 1.47 -16.75
CA PRO A 55 -3.65 0.93 -15.87
C PRO A 55 -3.14 0.47 -14.49
N ASN A 56 -1.98 -0.20 -14.43
CA ASN A 56 -1.36 -0.60 -13.16
C ASN A 56 -0.95 0.61 -12.29
N VAL A 57 -0.54 1.73 -12.89
CA VAL A 57 -0.24 2.97 -12.14
C VAL A 57 -1.54 3.56 -11.59
N ALA A 58 -2.60 3.60 -12.40
CA ALA A 58 -3.91 4.08 -11.99
C ALA A 58 -4.49 3.25 -10.83
N ASN A 59 -4.32 1.92 -10.86
CA ASN A 59 -4.75 1.03 -9.77
C ASN A 59 -4.10 1.40 -8.42
N VAL A 60 -2.79 1.69 -8.41
CA VAL A 60 -2.07 2.10 -7.19
C VAL A 60 -2.45 3.52 -6.76
N GLN A 61 -2.66 4.44 -7.70
CA GLN A 61 -3.13 5.79 -7.40
C GLN A 61 -4.50 5.77 -6.73
N GLN A 62 -5.45 5.02 -7.30
CA GLN A 62 -6.78 4.85 -6.74
C GLN A 62 -6.75 4.17 -5.36
N ALA A 63 -5.92 3.14 -5.18
CA ALA A 63 -5.72 2.53 -3.86
C ALA A 63 -5.19 3.54 -2.84
N THR A 64 -4.27 4.43 -3.25
CA THR A 64 -3.72 5.49 -2.39
C THR A 64 -4.81 6.48 -1.96
N GLU A 65 -5.74 6.83 -2.86
CA GLU A 65 -6.90 7.66 -2.55
C GLU A 65 -7.81 6.97 -1.53
N PHE A 66 -8.16 5.69 -1.75
CA PHE A 66 -8.97 4.93 -0.80
C PHE A 66 -8.33 4.84 0.58
N VAL A 67 -7.01 4.61 0.69
CA VAL A 67 -6.31 4.62 1.98
C VAL A 67 -6.44 5.95 2.71
N ARG A 68 -6.40 7.08 1.98
CA ARG A 68 -6.55 8.43 2.56
C ARG A 68 -7.98 8.77 2.97
N GLU A 69 -8.98 8.17 2.34
CA GLU A 69 -10.38 8.36 2.71
C GLU A 69 -10.77 7.56 3.95
N HIS A 70 -10.14 6.41 4.16
CA HIS A 70 -10.44 5.48 5.25
C HIS A 70 -9.53 5.65 6.49
N ARG A 71 -8.66 6.67 6.51
CA ARG A 71 -7.80 7.05 7.64
C ARG A 71 -7.81 8.56 7.86
#